data_AF-A0A317U734-F1
#
_entry.id   AF-A0A317U734-F1
#
_cell.length_a   1.000
_cell.length_b   1.000
_cell.length_c   1.000
_cell.angle_alpha   90.00
_cell.angle_beta   90.00
_cell.angle_gamma   90.00
#
_symmetry.space_group_name_H-M   'P 1'
#
loop_
_entity.id
_entity.type
_entity.pdbx_description
1 polymer ?
#
loop_
_entity_poly.entity_id
_entity_poly.type
_entity_poly.pdbx_seq_one_letter_code
_entity_poly.pdbx_strand_id
1 'polypeptide(L)'
;TNQVRIKHGSAPVVENEALDRGAAVRAKEIYTKFSHERPNGEDSSTAYYEAGAGNIEGENIASTLSGAKRAVDLWEHSSGHLVALIDKDATHIGVGYYRGYYVQQFAKNPDEKYTLTVYGNGGVFPSKGGVEKFEISVPARADVKLSTIDIPEKEGCSFIGWTEFHENPYFEGGLRDLDDIKNGGAVHIFENRKIKANWSDSSDSSN
;
A
#
# COMPACT_ATOMS: atom_id res chain seq x y z
N THR A 1 17.32 -6.60 -17.40
CA THR A 1 15.94 -7.10 -17.19
C THR A 1 15.20 -7.31 -18.50
N ASN A 2 14.95 -6.28 -19.31
CA ASN A 2 14.18 -6.43 -20.55
C ASN A 2 14.75 -7.47 -21.53
N GLN A 3 16.08 -7.61 -21.62
CA GLN A 3 16.70 -8.70 -22.40
C GLN A 3 16.26 -10.10 -21.93
N VAL A 4 16.18 -10.32 -20.62
CA VAL A 4 15.74 -11.60 -20.04
C VAL A 4 14.23 -11.77 -20.24
N ARG A 5 13.43 -10.72 -20.04
CA ARG A 5 11.97 -10.77 -20.29
C ARG A 5 11.67 -11.18 -21.73
N ILE A 6 12.33 -10.56 -22.70
CA ILE A 6 12.21 -10.89 -24.13
C ILE A 6 12.63 -12.34 -24.40
N LYS A 7 13.76 -12.78 -23.83
CA LYS A 7 14.24 -14.17 -23.94
C LYS A 7 13.20 -15.20 -23.47
N HIS A 8 12.43 -14.87 -22.44
CA HIS A 8 11.39 -15.74 -21.85
C HIS A 8 9.97 -15.44 -22.34
N GLY A 9 9.80 -14.62 -23.39
CA GLY A 9 8.50 -14.36 -24.02
C GLY A 9 7.59 -13.38 -23.26
N SER A 10 8.14 -12.57 -22.36
CA SER A 10 7.41 -11.51 -21.64
C SER A 10 7.70 -10.13 -22.24
N ALA A 11 6.69 -9.25 -22.21
CA ALA A 11 6.82 -7.89 -22.71
C ALA A 11 7.86 -7.09 -21.89
N PRO A 12 8.61 -6.15 -22.50
CA PRO A 12 9.50 -5.27 -21.76
C PRO A 12 8.70 -4.39 -20.78
N VAL A 13 9.33 -4.04 -19.66
CA VAL A 13 8.78 -3.11 -18.66
C VAL A 13 9.43 -1.74 -18.80
N VAL A 14 8.72 -0.71 -18.36
CA VAL A 14 9.15 0.69 -18.34
C VAL A 14 9.49 1.11 -16.90
N GLU A 15 10.51 1.94 -16.73
CA GLU A 15 10.90 2.45 -15.41
C GLU A 15 9.83 3.41 -14.84
N ASN A 16 9.62 3.38 -13.53
CA ASN A 16 8.69 4.28 -12.83
C ASN A 16 9.34 4.88 -11.58
N GLU A 17 9.27 6.21 -11.47
CA GLU A 17 9.97 6.97 -10.43
C GLU A 17 9.50 6.65 -9.00
N ALA A 18 8.20 6.38 -8.80
CA ALA A 18 7.68 6.01 -7.49
C ALA A 18 8.19 4.62 -7.07
N LEU A 19 8.26 3.67 -8.00
CA LEU A 19 8.87 2.38 -7.74
C LEU A 19 10.37 2.51 -7.44
N ASP A 20 11.12 3.37 -8.14
CA ASP A 20 12.55 3.61 -7.87
C ASP A 20 12.78 4.17 -6.46
N ARG A 21 11.96 5.13 -6.03
CA ARG A 21 12.03 5.67 -4.66
C ARG A 21 11.80 4.58 -3.62
N GLY A 22 10.77 3.75 -3.80
CA GLY A 22 10.51 2.60 -2.93
C GLY A 22 11.67 1.60 -2.95
N ALA A 23 12.18 1.25 -4.14
CA ALA A 23 13.28 0.30 -4.30
C ALA A 23 14.58 0.81 -3.66
N ALA A 24 14.84 2.13 -3.66
CA ALA A 24 15.97 2.74 -2.98
C ALA A 24 15.87 2.64 -1.45
N VAL A 25 14.66 2.76 -0.88
CA VAL A 25 14.40 2.47 0.54
C VAL A 25 14.65 1.00 0.82
N ARG A 26 14.05 0.12 0.01
CA ARG A 26 14.20 -1.33 0.13
C ARG A 26 15.65 -1.79 0.05
N ALA A 27 16.46 -1.22 -0.85
CA ALA A 27 17.88 -1.55 -0.97
C ALA A 27 18.67 -1.29 0.33
N LYS A 28 18.34 -0.22 1.06
CA LYS A 28 18.93 0.08 2.38
C LYS A 28 18.38 -0.86 3.47
N GLU A 29 17.11 -1.19 3.40
CA GLU A 29 16.47 -2.12 4.33
C GLU A 29 17.05 -3.53 4.21
N ILE A 30 17.23 -4.04 2.98
CA ILE A 30 17.81 -5.38 2.76
C ILE A 30 19.30 -5.46 3.07
N TYR A 31 20.00 -4.32 3.07
CA TYR A 31 21.36 -4.23 3.60
C TYR A 31 21.38 -4.46 5.12
N THR A 32 20.39 -3.94 5.84
CA THR A 32 20.22 -4.16 7.28
C THR A 32 19.72 -5.57 7.60
N LYS A 33 18.72 -6.05 6.85
CA LYS A 33 18.09 -7.37 7.01
C LYS A 33 17.72 -7.90 5.64
N PHE A 34 18.50 -8.85 5.11
CA PHE A 34 18.26 -9.43 3.79
C PHE A 34 17.01 -10.31 3.77
N SER A 35 15.85 -9.68 3.56
CA SER A 35 14.51 -10.27 3.65
C SER A 35 13.51 -9.45 2.82
N HIS A 36 12.47 -10.10 2.31
CA HIS A 36 11.30 -9.42 1.73
C HIS A 36 10.45 -8.75 2.81
N GLU A 37 10.43 -9.29 4.04
CA GLU A 37 9.89 -8.57 5.19
C GLU A 37 10.80 -7.40 5.57
N ARG A 38 10.24 -6.19 5.63
CA ARG A 38 10.92 -4.96 6.02
C ARG A 38 11.45 -5.07 7.47
N PRO A 39 12.48 -4.29 7.86
CA PRO A 39 13.00 -4.30 9.23
C PRO A 39 11.97 -3.95 10.31
N ASN A 40 10.93 -3.20 9.96
CA ASN A 40 9.81 -2.85 10.85
C ASN A 40 8.74 -3.95 10.96
N GLY A 41 8.90 -5.08 10.26
CA GLY A 41 7.95 -6.20 10.24
C GLY A 41 6.84 -6.10 9.19
N GLU A 42 6.79 -5.03 8.41
CA GLU A 42 5.82 -4.90 7.31
C GLU A 42 6.28 -5.63 6.04
N ASP A 43 5.34 -5.85 5.13
CA ASP A 43 5.63 -6.40 3.81
C ASP A 43 6.43 -5.40 2.94
N SER A 44 7.27 -5.91 2.03
CA SER A 44 8.04 -5.08 1.09
C SER A 44 7.17 -4.09 0.30
N SER A 45 5.94 -4.49 -0.05
CA SER A 45 5.01 -3.67 -0.84
C SER A 45 4.71 -2.32 -0.19
N THR A 46 4.75 -2.22 1.14
CA THR A 46 4.43 -0.97 1.84
C THR A 46 5.43 0.15 1.54
N ALA A 47 6.70 -0.15 1.24
CA ALA A 47 7.68 0.85 0.83
C ALA A 47 7.32 1.53 -0.50
N TYR A 48 6.64 0.82 -1.41
CA TYR A 48 6.25 1.34 -2.71
C TYR A 48 4.91 2.10 -2.62
N TYR A 49 3.97 1.62 -1.80
CA TYR A 49 2.76 2.38 -1.47
C TYR A 49 3.10 3.71 -0.79
N GLU A 50 4.04 3.72 0.17
CA GLU A 50 4.59 4.93 0.80
C GLU A 50 5.22 5.89 -0.23
N ALA A 51 5.84 5.35 -1.28
CA ALA A 51 6.41 6.12 -2.37
C ALA A 51 5.38 6.59 -3.42
N GLY A 52 4.13 6.16 -3.29
CA GLY A 52 2.99 6.56 -4.12
C GLY A 52 2.67 5.63 -5.30
N ALA A 53 3.30 4.45 -5.39
CA ALA A 53 3.07 3.46 -6.43
C ALA A 53 2.05 2.40 -5.97
N GLY A 54 1.09 2.06 -6.82
CA GLY A 54 0.07 1.04 -6.60
C GLY A 54 0.36 -0.25 -7.38
N ASN A 55 -0.54 -1.23 -7.24
CA ASN A 55 -0.53 -2.47 -8.01
C ASN A 55 0.84 -3.18 -8.04
N ILE A 56 1.41 -3.32 -6.85
CA ILE A 56 2.72 -3.93 -6.62
C ILE A 56 2.64 -5.43 -6.92
N GLU A 57 3.57 -5.91 -7.73
CA GLU A 57 3.76 -7.32 -8.06
C GLU A 57 5.06 -7.85 -7.42
N GLY A 58 5.75 -8.79 -8.05
CA GLY A 58 6.93 -9.44 -7.45
C GLY A 58 8.12 -8.50 -7.16
N GLU A 59 8.78 -8.73 -6.02
CA GLU A 59 10.08 -8.15 -5.66
C GLU A 59 11.20 -9.18 -5.91
N ASN A 60 12.31 -8.73 -6.49
CA ASN A 60 13.56 -9.50 -6.56
C ASN A 60 14.65 -8.77 -5.79
N ILE A 61 15.34 -9.48 -4.89
CA ILE A 61 16.45 -8.93 -4.09
C ILE A 61 17.73 -9.74 -4.30
N ALA A 62 18.88 -9.09 -4.35
CA ALA A 62 20.17 -9.75 -4.50
C ALA A 62 21.26 -9.00 -3.73
N SER A 63 22.27 -9.74 -3.27
CA SER A 63 23.51 -9.18 -2.75
C SER A 63 24.68 -9.70 -3.58
N THR A 64 25.40 -8.78 -4.24
CA THR A 64 26.59 -9.10 -5.02
C THR A 64 27.48 -7.87 -5.22
N LEU A 65 28.79 -8.03 -5.08
CA LEU A 65 29.74 -6.96 -5.42
C LEU A 65 30.08 -6.93 -6.92
N SER A 66 29.58 -7.89 -7.72
CA SER A 66 29.89 -8.05 -9.15
C SER A 66 29.00 -7.23 -10.09
N GLY A 67 28.23 -6.28 -9.56
CA GLY A 67 27.41 -5.36 -10.37
C GLY A 67 26.00 -5.85 -10.71
N ALA A 68 25.20 -4.95 -11.27
CA ALA A 68 23.78 -5.19 -11.62
C ALA A 68 23.59 -6.33 -12.64
N LYS A 69 24.53 -6.52 -13.58
CA LYS A 69 24.46 -7.64 -14.54
C LYS A 69 24.47 -8.99 -13.83
N ARG A 70 25.28 -9.12 -12.76
CA ARG A 70 25.30 -10.36 -11.95
C ARG A 70 24.03 -10.52 -11.13
N ALA A 71 23.46 -9.44 -10.60
CA ALA A 71 22.17 -9.51 -9.90
C ALA A 71 21.06 -10.05 -10.82
N VAL A 72 20.96 -9.52 -12.04
CA VAL A 72 19.99 -10.01 -13.04
C VAL A 72 20.21 -11.47 -13.40
N ASP A 73 21.47 -11.87 -13.60
CA ASP A 73 21.84 -13.26 -13.88
C ASP A 73 21.48 -14.22 -12.74
N LEU A 74 21.66 -13.80 -11.48
CA LEU A 74 21.26 -14.59 -10.30
C LEU A 74 19.74 -14.78 -10.24
N TRP A 75 18.96 -13.74 -10.52
CA TRP A 75 17.50 -13.84 -10.55
C TRP A 75 17.01 -14.71 -11.71
N GLU A 76 17.61 -14.59 -12.89
CA GLU A 76 17.23 -15.40 -14.05
C GLU A 76 17.44 -16.91 -13.80
N HIS A 77 18.51 -17.29 -13.09
CA HIS A 77 18.85 -18.69 -12.82
C HIS A 77 18.28 -19.24 -11.51
N SER A 78 17.37 -18.50 -10.87
CA SER A 78 16.65 -18.94 -9.66
C SER A 78 15.17 -18.99 -9.96
N SER A 79 14.56 -20.18 -9.90
CA SER A 79 13.14 -20.37 -10.27
C SER A 79 12.20 -19.42 -9.54
N GLY A 80 12.40 -19.20 -8.23
CA GLY A 80 11.59 -18.27 -7.44
C GLY A 80 11.68 -16.82 -7.92
N HIS A 81 12.89 -16.34 -8.21
CA HIS A 81 13.10 -14.96 -8.67
C HIS A 81 12.74 -14.76 -10.14
N LEU A 82 12.89 -15.81 -10.95
CA LEU A 82 12.54 -15.79 -12.37
C LEU A 82 11.06 -15.49 -12.55
N VAL A 83 10.18 -16.05 -11.69
CA VAL A 83 8.72 -15.82 -11.74
C VAL A 83 8.39 -14.33 -11.69
N ALA A 84 8.95 -13.57 -10.73
CA ALA A 84 8.75 -12.12 -10.67
C ALA A 84 9.35 -11.41 -11.90
N LEU A 85 10.54 -11.82 -12.32
CA LEU A 85 11.26 -11.21 -13.44
C LEU A 85 10.48 -11.31 -14.76
N ILE A 86 9.80 -12.44 -15.00
CA ILE A 86 9.07 -12.73 -16.24
C ILE A 86 7.55 -12.59 -16.11
N ASP A 87 7.06 -12.04 -14.99
CA ASP A 87 5.64 -11.82 -14.79
C ASP A 87 5.02 -11.06 -15.98
N LYS A 88 3.96 -11.63 -16.54
CA LYS A 88 3.29 -11.10 -17.74
C LYS A 88 2.38 -9.92 -17.42
N ASP A 89 1.95 -9.79 -16.16
CA ASP A 89 1.12 -8.66 -15.72
C ASP A 89 1.97 -7.41 -15.42
N ALA A 90 3.26 -7.58 -15.16
CA ALA A 90 4.19 -6.47 -14.96
C ALA A 90 4.33 -5.61 -16.21
N THR A 91 4.06 -4.32 -16.06
CA THR A 91 4.22 -3.29 -17.11
C THR A 91 5.33 -2.31 -16.76
N HIS A 92 5.63 -2.16 -15.47
CA HIS A 92 6.62 -1.23 -14.95
C HIS A 92 7.61 -1.90 -14.02
N ILE A 93 8.75 -1.24 -13.83
CA ILE A 93 9.79 -1.63 -12.89
C ILE A 93 10.32 -0.43 -12.13
N GLY A 94 10.71 -0.63 -10.88
CA GLY A 94 11.64 0.23 -10.16
C GLY A 94 12.89 -0.55 -9.76
N VAL A 95 14.03 0.14 -9.69
CA VAL A 95 15.32 -0.46 -9.36
C VAL A 95 16.00 0.29 -8.22
N GLY A 96 16.49 -0.49 -7.25
CA GLY A 96 17.18 0.03 -6.07
C GLY A 96 18.60 -0.52 -5.98
N TYR A 97 19.53 0.32 -5.54
CA TYR A 97 20.89 -0.12 -5.22
C TYR A 97 21.41 0.54 -3.95
N TYR A 98 22.02 -0.26 -3.07
CA TYR A 98 22.78 0.23 -1.94
C TYR A 98 23.89 -0.74 -1.55
N ARG A 99 25.16 -0.31 -1.71
CA ARG A 99 26.35 -1.04 -1.22
C ARG A 99 26.43 -2.53 -1.62
N GLY A 100 26.08 -2.85 -2.86
CA GLY A 100 26.08 -4.24 -3.36
C GLY A 100 24.75 -4.97 -3.20
N TYR A 101 23.74 -4.32 -2.65
CA TYR A 101 22.38 -4.85 -2.55
C TYR A 101 21.52 -4.23 -3.64
N TYR A 102 20.82 -5.08 -4.39
CA TYR A 102 20.00 -4.69 -5.54
C TYR A 102 18.56 -5.12 -5.31
N VAL A 103 17.64 -4.29 -5.77
CA VAL A 103 16.20 -4.56 -5.76
C VAL A 103 15.65 -4.35 -7.17
N GLN A 104 14.78 -5.24 -7.62
CA GLN A 104 13.81 -4.97 -8.68
C GLN A 104 12.42 -5.08 -8.08
N GLN A 105 11.60 -4.06 -8.32
CA GLN A 105 10.19 -4.13 -8.02
C GLN A 105 9.40 -4.06 -9.32
N PHE A 106 8.48 -4.99 -9.52
CA PHE A 106 7.56 -4.97 -10.65
C PHE A 106 6.19 -4.46 -10.22
N ALA A 107 5.47 -3.83 -11.15
CA ALA A 107 4.09 -3.39 -10.91
C ALA A 107 3.28 -3.36 -12.21
N LYS A 108 1.96 -3.38 -12.06
CA LYS A 108 1.00 -3.19 -13.16
C LYS A 108 0.33 -1.82 -13.05
N ASN A 109 0.61 -0.89 -13.97
CA ASN A 109 0.03 0.47 -13.91
C ASN A 109 0.21 1.14 -12.53
N PRO A 110 1.45 1.36 -12.07
CA PRO A 110 1.75 1.80 -10.70
C PRO A 110 1.23 3.19 -10.36
N ASP A 111 0.87 4.02 -11.35
CA ASP A 111 0.33 5.36 -11.09
C ASP A 111 -1.18 5.35 -10.83
N GLU A 112 -1.84 4.18 -10.89
CA GLU A 112 -3.26 4.04 -10.58
C GLU A 112 -3.54 4.33 -9.10
N LYS A 113 -4.54 5.18 -8.88
CA LYS A 113 -4.98 5.61 -7.55
C LYS A 113 -6.49 5.63 -7.50
N TYR A 114 -7.01 5.39 -6.31
CA TYR A 114 -8.41 5.53 -5.98
C TYR A 114 -8.61 6.54 -4.85
N THR A 115 -9.83 7.01 -4.72
CA THR A 115 -10.23 7.93 -3.66
C THR A 115 -10.87 7.15 -2.51
N LEU A 116 -10.37 7.37 -1.30
CA LEU A 116 -11.08 7.07 -0.06
C LEU A 116 -11.75 8.35 0.44
N THR A 117 -13.08 8.39 0.43
CA THR A 117 -13.83 9.49 1.05
C THR A 117 -14.19 9.13 2.49
N VAL A 118 -13.81 9.99 3.43
CA VAL A 118 -14.04 9.81 4.87
C VAL A 118 -15.10 10.80 5.33
N TYR A 119 -16.21 10.29 5.88
CA TYR A 119 -17.35 11.09 6.36
C TYR A 119 -17.39 11.13 7.89
N GLY A 120 -17.55 12.31 8.45
CA GLY A 120 -17.78 12.51 9.89
C GLY A 120 -19.18 12.10 10.34
N ASN A 121 -20.11 11.86 9.41
CA ASN A 121 -21.46 11.35 9.68
C ASN A 121 -22.22 12.17 10.75
N GLY A 122 -22.37 13.47 10.49
CA GLY A 122 -22.91 14.45 11.44
C GLY A 122 -21.88 15.03 12.41
N GLY A 123 -20.65 14.50 12.44
CA GLY A 123 -19.48 15.15 13.04
C GLY A 123 -18.61 15.89 12.01
N VAL A 124 -17.66 16.67 12.52
CA VAL A 124 -16.69 17.45 11.75
C VAL A 124 -15.26 17.03 12.09
N PHE A 125 -14.29 17.29 11.21
CA PHE A 125 -12.87 17.05 11.45
C PHE A 125 -12.16 18.37 11.80
N PRO A 126 -11.92 18.69 13.09
CA PRO A 126 -11.29 19.95 13.47
C PRO A 126 -9.88 20.11 12.88
N SER A 127 -9.11 19.01 12.81
CA SER A 127 -7.78 18.95 12.19
C SER A 127 -7.76 19.32 10.71
N LYS A 128 -8.91 19.27 10.04
CA LYS A 128 -9.10 19.60 8.62
C LYS A 128 -9.91 20.89 8.43
N GLY A 129 -9.98 21.76 9.45
CA GLY A 129 -10.71 23.02 9.38
C GLY A 129 -12.23 22.88 9.57
N GLY A 130 -12.68 21.83 10.27
CA GLY A 130 -14.09 21.63 10.61
C GLY A 130 -14.95 21.13 9.44
N VAL A 131 -14.35 20.50 8.44
CA VAL A 131 -15.11 19.89 7.33
C VAL A 131 -15.85 18.63 7.79
N GLU A 132 -17.00 18.34 7.20
CA GLU A 132 -17.80 17.13 7.48
C GLU A 132 -17.27 15.88 6.78
N LYS A 133 -16.42 16.06 5.76
CA LYS A 133 -15.77 14.98 5.02
C LYS A 133 -14.47 15.44 4.39
N PHE A 134 -13.58 14.50 4.10
CA PHE A 134 -12.40 14.74 3.28
C PHE A 134 -12.07 13.52 2.42
N GLU A 135 -11.15 13.70 1.47
CA GLU A 135 -10.74 12.67 0.53
C GLU A 135 -9.24 12.40 0.65
N ILE A 136 -8.88 11.13 0.49
CA ILE A 136 -7.49 10.66 0.44
C ILE A 136 -7.29 10.01 -0.93
N SER A 137 -6.26 10.43 -1.66
CA SER A 137 -5.81 9.73 -2.86
C SER A 137 -4.84 8.62 -2.45
N VAL A 138 -5.19 7.38 -2.76
CA VAL A 138 -4.47 6.19 -2.29
C VAL A 138 -4.04 5.34 -3.49
N PRO A 139 -2.78 4.85 -3.52
CA PRO A 139 -2.34 3.91 -4.55
C PRO A 139 -3.22 2.66 -4.61
N ALA A 140 -3.49 2.16 -5.81
CA ALA A 140 -4.27 0.94 -6.01
C ALA A 140 -3.64 -0.26 -5.27
N ARG A 141 -4.48 -1.09 -4.65
CA ARG A 141 -4.12 -2.25 -3.82
C ARG A 141 -3.37 -1.93 -2.53
N ALA A 142 -3.22 -0.65 -2.17
CA ALA A 142 -2.69 -0.25 -0.87
C ALA A 142 -3.76 -0.31 0.23
N ASP A 143 -3.27 -0.35 1.46
CA ASP A 143 -4.10 -0.35 2.67
C ASP A 143 -4.04 1.01 3.36
N VAL A 144 -5.20 1.51 3.79
CA VAL A 144 -5.29 2.65 4.70
C VAL A 144 -5.60 2.14 6.10
N LYS A 145 -4.61 2.16 6.98
CA LYS A 145 -4.81 1.83 8.40
C LYS A 145 -5.81 2.83 9.01
N LEU A 146 -6.88 2.34 9.62
CA LEU A 146 -7.93 3.20 10.19
C LEU A 146 -7.40 4.06 11.34
N SER A 147 -6.35 3.60 12.02
CA SER A 147 -5.68 4.32 13.10
C SER A 147 -4.93 5.58 12.64
N THR A 148 -4.70 5.76 11.33
CA THR A 148 -4.08 6.97 10.77
C THR A 148 -5.10 7.99 10.26
N ILE A 149 -6.39 7.66 10.32
CA ILE A 149 -7.48 8.55 9.90
C ILE A 149 -7.85 9.44 11.08
N ASP A 150 -7.85 10.76 10.86
CA ASP A 150 -8.29 11.74 11.85
C ASP A 150 -9.70 11.36 12.36
N ILE A 151 -9.92 11.41 13.68
CA ILE A 151 -11.21 11.10 14.29
C ILE A 151 -12.06 12.39 14.29
N PRO A 152 -13.32 12.34 13.81
CA PRO A 152 -14.20 13.51 13.84
C PRO A 152 -14.72 13.77 15.26
N GLU A 153 -15.24 14.97 15.48
CA GLU A 153 -15.93 15.37 16.70
C GLU A 153 -17.41 15.63 16.41
N LYS A 154 -18.29 15.16 17.31
CA LYS A 154 -19.73 15.39 17.26
C LYS A 154 -20.23 15.66 18.68
N GLU A 155 -20.90 16.78 18.89
CA GLU A 155 -21.37 17.20 20.21
C GLU A 155 -22.34 16.16 20.81
N GLY A 156 -22.11 15.79 22.07
CA GLY A 156 -22.95 14.82 22.80
C GLY A 156 -22.80 13.36 22.37
N CYS A 157 -21.83 13.04 21.51
CA CYS A 157 -21.59 11.69 21.01
C CYS A 157 -20.14 11.25 21.23
N SER A 158 -19.94 9.95 21.42
CA SER A 158 -18.61 9.32 21.41
C SER A 158 -18.40 8.55 20.11
N PHE A 159 -17.22 8.71 19.50
CA PHE A 159 -16.82 7.93 18.33
C PHE A 159 -16.62 6.46 18.71
N ILE A 160 -17.24 5.54 17.99
CA ILE A 160 -17.15 4.10 18.28
C ILE A 160 -16.50 3.29 17.16
N GLY A 161 -16.30 3.85 15.98
CA GLY A 161 -15.65 3.15 14.87
C GLY A 161 -16.06 3.62 13.49
N TRP A 162 -15.61 2.90 12.46
CA TRP A 162 -15.86 3.21 11.05
C TRP A 162 -16.71 2.13 10.38
N THR A 163 -17.61 2.53 9.48
CA THR A 163 -18.33 1.61 8.59
C THR A 163 -18.08 1.98 7.14
N GLU A 164 -17.76 0.98 6.32
CA GLU A 164 -17.74 1.14 4.87
C GLU A 164 -19.15 1.12 4.29
N PHE A 165 -19.44 1.96 3.30
CA PHE A 165 -20.75 2.00 2.70
C PHE A 165 -20.70 2.33 1.21
N HIS A 166 -21.73 1.91 0.47
CA HIS A 166 -21.91 2.21 -0.94
C HIS A 166 -23.21 3.01 -1.16
N GLU A 167 -23.30 3.74 -2.27
CA GLU A 167 -24.52 4.49 -2.62
C GLU A 167 -25.71 3.59 -2.98
N ASN A 168 -25.45 2.31 -3.32
CA ASN A 168 -26.50 1.32 -3.53
C ASN A 168 -26.91 0.74 -2.16
N PRO A 169 -28.18 0.84 -1.72
CA PRO A 169 -28.62 0.60 -0.33
C PRO A 169 -28.50 -0.84 0.19
N TYR A 170 -27.84 -1.74 -0.53
CA TYR A 170 -27.78 -3.16 -0.19
C TYR A 170 -26.45 -3.61 0.43
N PHE A 171 -25.48 -2.70 0.62
CA PHE A 171 -24.22 -3.06 1.28
C PHE A 171 -23.67 -1.94 2.16
N GLU A 172 -23.87 -2.09 3.47
CA GLU A 172 -23.01 -1.48 4.49
C GLU A 172 -22.13 -2.57 5.07
N GLY A 173 -20.83 -2.29 5.19
CA GLY A 173 -19.89 -3.17 5.87
C GLY A 173 -20.17 -3.26 7.37
N GLY A 174 -19.55 -4.24 8.03
CA GLY A 174 -19.56 -4.31 9.49
C GLY A 174 -18.91 -3.09 10.14
N LEU A 175 -19.29 -2.81 11.39
CA LEU A 175 -18.62 -1.83 12.23
C LEU A 175 -17.18 -2.30 12.48
N ARG A 176 -16.22 -1.46 12.11
CA ARG A 176 -14.81 -1.57 12.52
C ARG A 176 -14.63 -0.70 13.76
N ASP A 177 -14.80 -1.33 14.92
CA ASP A 177 -14.83 -0.65 16.21
C ASP A 177 -13.44 -0.20 16.69
N LEU A 178 -13.38 0.41 17.87
CA LEU A 178 -12.12 0.90 18.45
C LEU A 178 -11.08 -0.20 18.68
N ASP A 179 -11.50 -1.45 18.90
CA ASP A 179 -10.57 -2.56 19.11
C ASP A 179 -10.05 -3.09 17.79
N ASP A 180 -10.88 -3.17 16.75
CA ASP A 180 -10.43 -3.45 15.37
C ASP A 180 -9.39 -2.40 14.92
N ILE A 181 -9.67 -1.11 15.14
CA ILE A 181 -8.77 -0.01 14.78
C ILE A 181 -7.41 -0.13 15.49
N LYS A 182 -7.40 -0.43 16.80
CA LYS A 182 -6.16 -0.64 17.56
C LYS A 182 -5.37 -1.86 17.09
N ASN A 183 -6.06 -2.90 16.65
CA ASN A 183 -5.47 -4.15 16.19
C ASN A 183 -5.09 -4.15 14.70
N GLY A 184 -5.08 -2.98 14.05
CA GLY A 184 -4.60 -2.82 12.68
C GLY A 184 -5.68 -2.87 11.61
N GLY A 185 -6.96 -2.68 11.98
CA GLY A 185 -8.06 -2.53 11.05
C GLY A 185 -7.76 -1.54 9.93
N ALA A 186 -8.04 -1.92 8.69
CA ALA A 186 -7.67 -1.17 7.50
C ALA A 186 -8.79 -1.18 6.44
N VAL A 187 -8.69 -0.24 5.50
CA VAL A 187 -9.48 -0.24 4.26
C VAL A 187 -8.57 -0.65 3.10
N HIS A 188 -8.93 -1.72 2.41
CA HIS A 188 -8.21 -2.21 1.23
C HIS A 188 -8.73 -1.51 -0.03
N ILE A 189 -7.83 -0.84 -0.76
CA ILE A 189 -8.21 0.06 -1.86
C ILE A 189 -8.09 -0.62 -3.23
N PHE A 190 -9.14 -1.33 -3.63
CA PHE A 190 -9.28 -1.90 -4.99
C PHE A 190 -10.08 -1.02 -5.95
N GLU A 191 -10.80 -0.04 -5.40
CA GLU A 191 -11.67 0.90 -6.11
C GLU A 191 -11.90 2.13 -5.22
N ASN A 192 -12.71 3.09 -5.68
CA ASN A 192 -13.11 4.20 -4.82
C ASN A 192 -13.94 3.69 -3.64
N ARG A 193 -13.56 4.07 -2.43
CA ARG A 193 -14.16 3.60 -1.17
C ARG A 193 -14.72 4.78 -0.38
N LYS A 194 -15.71 4.49 0.46
CA LYS A 194 -16.29 5.48 1.38
C LYS A 194 -16.44 4.86 2.77
N ILE A 195 -16.01 5.59 3.79
CA ILE A 195 -16.24 5.23 5.18
C ILE A 195 -16.96 6.36 5.91
N LYS A 196 -17.79 6.01 6.90
CA LYS A 196 -18.48 6.97 7.76
C LYS A 196 -18.21 6.64 9.23
N ALA A 197 -18.07 7.68 10.04
CA ALA A 197 -17.96 7.55 11.48
C ALA A 197 -19.26 6.99 12.08
N ASN A 198 -19.14 6.16 13.10
CA ASN A 198 -20.26 5.72 13.92
C ASN A 198 -20.14 6.31 15.33
N TRP A 199 -21.30 6.50 15.94
CA TRP A 199 -21.45 7.26 17.16
C TRP A 199 -22.31 6.47 18.16
N SER A 200 -21.98 6.58 19.44
CA SER A 200 -22.88 6.26 20.55
C SER A 200 -23.28 7.55 21.25
N ASP A 201 -24.54 7.66 21.66
CA ASP A 201 -24.99 8.81 22.47
C ASP A 201 -24.39 8.73 23.86
N SER A 202 -23.89 9.86 24.38
CA SER A 202 -23.26 9.92 25.70
C SER A 202 -24.25 9.72 26.87
N SER A 203 -25.55 9.54 26.61
CA SER A 203 -26.59 9.29 27.61
C SER A 203 -26.78 7.81 27.98
N ASP A 204 -26.26 6.88 27.19
CA ASP A 204 -26.53 5.44 27.39
C ASP A 204 -25.55 4.73 28.36
N SER A 205 -24.60 5.44 28.97
CA SER A 205 -23.69 4.87 29.98
C SER A 205 -24.23 4.97 31.43
N SER A 206 -25.55 5.03 31.60
CA SER A 206 -26.19 4.96 32.93
C SER A 206 -27.30 3.92 32.91
N ASN A 207 -26.93 2.66 33.19
CA ASN A 207 -27.75 1.66 33.89
C ASN A 207 -26.89 0.50 34.38
#